data_AF-A0A9E2NQG8-F1
#
_entry.id   AF-A0A9E2NQG8-F1
#
_cell.length_a   1.000
_cell.length_b   1.000
_cell.length_c   1.000
_cell.angle_alpha   90.00
_cell.angle_beta   90.00
_cell.angle_gamma   90.00
#
_symmetry.space_group_name_H-M   'P 1'
#
loop_
_entity.id
_entity.type
_entity.pdbx_description
1 polymer ?
#
loop_
_entity_poly.entity_id
_entity_poly.type
_entity_poly.pdbx_seq_one_letter_code
_entity_poly.pdbx_strand_id
1 'polypeptide(L)'
;MKKRCLSFVLALIFSLVCLPVSALAAGDDEDFLYLSLGDSIAAGYGLPDAGFDILNGTHYEMENNFRNYSSQCYTALLADEFGWTRDQALNLGLPCAGSQTLLEILQTGSSDHLIFYSYPEIREYVKQADLISLEIGLNDALVPYQYNLFQNVNPKLYVVTDLIQSGALNLTTPELANLLVDSLRGVQLTWLEFQQLCNLLVSSLTPAAVNGLTATQTNLPQILDTIRELNPDAPILLLGYANPLPLAPTFVRYFDEMNEFAAQLAEEKGAIFLPVTHITYNLSAHPTAGGHAYISQQMIPVIRALGY
;
A
#
# COMPACT_ATOMS: atom_id res chain seq x y z
N MET A 1 29.23 -41.31 36.68
CA MET A 1 28.70 -39.95 36.97
C MET A 1 29.05 -38.91 35.91
N LYS A 2 30.30 -38.83 35.42
CA LYS A 2 30.73 -37.83 34.40
C LYS A 2 29.92 -37.79 33.08
N LYS A 3 29.50 -38.95 32.53
CA LYS A 3 28.73 -39.00 31.27
C LYS A 3 27.28 -38.49 31.40
N ARG A 4 26.67 -38.56 32.59
CA ARG A 4 25.30 -38.09 32.84
C ARG A 4 25.25 -36.56 33.02
N CYS A 5 26.29 -35.97 33.60
CA CYS A 5 26.44 -34.51 33.66
C CYS A 5 26.67 -33.90 32.27
N LEU A 6 27.42 -34.56 31.40
CA LEU A 6 27.68 -34.05 30.04
C LEU A 6 26.39 -34.00 29.18
N SER A 7 25.53 -35.02 29.26
CA SER A 7 24.22 -34.99 28.59
C SER A 7 23.27 -33.94 29.15
N PHE A 8 23.31 -33.67 30.46
CA PHE A 8 22.50 -32.61 31.07
C PHE A 8 22.97 -31.21 30.64
N VAL A 9 24.28 -30.99 30.58
CA VAL A 9 24.85 -29.72 30.12
C VAL A 9 24.58 -29.51 28.62
N LEU A 10 24.70 -30.55 27.79
CA LEU A 10 24.36 -30.45 26.37
C LEU A 10 22.87 -30.22 26.13
N ALA A 11 21.98 -30.85 26.91
CA ALA A 11 20.54 -30.60 26.83
C ALA A 11 20.16 -29.18 27.27
N LEU A 12 20.82 -28.64 28.30
CA LEU A 12 20.62 -27.26 28.76
C LEU A 12 21.12 -26.24 27.72
N ILE A 13 22.26 -26.51 27.08
CA ILE A 13 22.80 -25.68 25.99
C ILE A 13 21.87 -25.75 24.77
N PHE A 14 21.33 -26.92 24.42
CA PHE A 14 20.35 -27.04 23.33
C PHE A 14 19.04 -26.32 23.65
N SER A 15 18.57 -26.36 24.90
CA SER A 15 17.39 -25.59 25.31
C SER A 15 17.61 -24.08 25.29
N LEU A 16 18.85 -23.62 25.50
CA LEU A 16 19.22 -22.19 25.41
C LEU A 16 19.40 -21.72 23.96
N VAL A 17 19.78 -22.62 23.03
CA VAL A 17 19.91 -22.32 21.59
C VAL A 17 18.58 -22.47 20.83
N CYS A 18 17.61 -23.19 21.40
CA CYS A 18 16.25 -23.35 20.85
C CYS A 18 15.19 -22.44 21.50
N LEU A 19 15.59 -21.48 22.34
CA LEU A 19 14.68 -20.39 22.69
C LEU A 19 14.46 -19.55 21.43
N PRO A 20 13.21 -19.25 21.03
CA PRO A 20 12.99 -18.23 20.01
C PRO A 20 13.66 -16.95 20.50
N VAL A 21 14.56 -16.39 19.70
CA VAL A 21 15.21 -15.09 19.95
C VAL A 21 14.18 -13.98 20.20
N SER A 22 12.92 -14.21 19.83
CA SER A 22 11.73 -13.40 20.12
C SER A 22 11.46 -13.15 21.61
N ALA A 23 12.02 -13.93 22.54
CA ALA A 23 11.70 -13.80 23.97
C ALA A 23 12.62 -12.84 24.76
N LEU A 24 13.56 -12.15 24.10
CA LEU A 24 14.50 -11.23 24.77
C LEU A 24 14.45 -9.76 24.27
N ALA A 25 13.41 -9.38 23.54
CA ALA A 25 13.21 -8.02 23.04
C ALA A 25 11.78 -7.49 23.26
N ALA A 26 11.06 -7.99 24.27
CA ALA A 26 9.90 -7.26 24.79
C ALA A 26 10.43 -6.15 25.72
N GLY A 27 10.95 -5.08 25.11
CA GLY A 27 10.99 -3.80 25.79
C GLY A 27 9.54 -3.33 25.88
N ASP A 28 8.97 -3.31 27.08
CA ASP A 28 7.72 -2.62 27.40
C ASP A 28 7.93 -1.09 27.29
N ASP A 29 8.37 -0.59 26.13
CA ASP A 29 8.36 0.84 25.84
C ASP A 29 6.91 1.19 25.46
N GLU A 30 6.13 1.58 26.47
CA GLU A 30 4.79 2.17 26.28
C GLU A 30 4.83 3.41 25.37
N ASP A 31 6.02 3.97 25.13
CA ASP A 31 6.24 5.18 24.33
C ASP A 31 6.47 4.93 22.84
N PHE A 32 6.64 3.67 22.38
CA PHE A 32 6.91 3.39 20.95
C PHE A 32 5.68 3.58 20.05
N LEU A 33 5.84 4.31 18.94
CA LEU A 33 4.79 4.54 17.95
C LEU A 33 5.28 4.31 16.50
N TYR A 34 4.77 3.24 15.89
CA TYR A 34 4.84 3.00 14.45
C TYR A 34 3.61 3.56 13.72
N LEU A 35 3.84 4.37 12.69
CA LEU A 35 2.80 4.90 11.81
C LEU A 35 2.94 4.36 10.38
N SER A 36 1.85 3.81 9.87
CA SER A 36 1.70 3.50 8.46
C SER A 36 0.89 4.58 7.74
N LEU A 37 1.58 5.47 7.03
CA LEU A 37 0.98 6.48 6.16
C LEU A 37 0.84 5.94 4.73
N GLY A 38 -0.29 6.19 4.09
CA GLY A 38 -0.40 5.92 2.67
C GLY A 38 -1.80 5.93 2.09
N ASP A 39 -2.01 5.15 1.03
CA ASP A 39 -3.32 5.06 0.37
C ASP A 39 -4.13 3.83 0.77
N SER A 40 -4.90 3.26 -0.16
CA SER A 40 -5.69 2.05 0.04
C SER A 40 -4.82 0.82 0.30
N ILE A 41 -3.57 0.79 -0.18
CA ILE A 41 -2.63 -0.28 0.14
C ILE A 41 -2.26 -0.20 1.62
N ALA A 42 -1.83 0.96 2.11
CA ALA A 42 -1.59 1.13 3.55
C ALA A 42 -2.81 0.75 4.38
N ALA A 43 -3.99 1.20 3.95
CA ALA A 43 -5.27 0.92 4.61
C ALA A 43 -5.63 -0.58 4.69
N GLY A 44 -5.03 -1.44 3.85
CA GLY A 44 -5.43 -2.84 3.74
C GLY A 44 -6.74 -3.04 2.97
N TYR A 45 -7.09 -2.11 2.10
CA TYR A 45 -8.29 -2.21 1.28
C TYR A 45 -8.27 -3.46 0.40
N GLY A 46 -9.39 -4.18 0.34
CA GLY A 46 -9.51 -5.43 -0.42
C GLY A 46 -9.13 -6.69 0.35
N LEU A 47 -8.72 -6.57 1.63
CA LEU A 47 -8.62 -7.70 2.55
C LEU A 47 -10.02 -8.11 3.07
N PRO A 48 -10.25 -9.40 3.36
CA PRO A 48 -11.58 -9.93 3.65
C PRO A 48 -12.20 -9.42 4.96
N ASP A 49 -11.38 -9.03 5.93
CA ASP A 49 -11.77 -8.45 7.23
C ASP A 49 -11.56 -6.93 7.30
N ALA A 50 -11.22 -6.28 6.18
CA ALA A 50 -11.12 -4.83 6.13
C ALA A 50 -12.52 -4.19 6.11
N GLY A 51 -12.87 -3.50 7.19
CA GLY A 51 -14.15 -2.80 7.33
C GLY A 51 -14.12 -1.40 6.71
N PHE A 52 -14.38 -1.29 5.41
CA PHE A 52 -14.53 -0.02 4.72
C PHE A 52 -15.97 0.21 4.28
N ASP A 53 -16.69 1.05 5.01
CA ASP A 53 -18.00 1.54 4.59
C ASP A 53 -17.85 2.91 3.91
N ILE A 54 -18.47 3.05 2.74
CA ILE A 54 -18.59 4.35 2.06
C ILE A 54 -19.82 5.06 2.62
N LEU A 55 -19.59 6.07 3.45
CA LEU A 55 -20.61 6.95 3.99
C LEU A 55 -21.06 7.94 2.91
N ASN A 56 -22.36 7.92 2.60
CA ASN A 56 -23.03 8.85 1.68
C ASN A 56 -22.41 8.95 0.26
N GLY A 57 -21.63 7.95 -0.16
CA GLY A 57 -21.03 7.87 -1.50
C GLY A 57 -19.75 8.70 -1.71
N THR A 58 -19.29 9.49 -0.74
CA THR A 58 -18.15 10.42 -0.91
C THR A 58 -17.15 10.44 0.26
N HIS A 59 -17.36 9.64 1.30
CA HIS A 59 -16.52 9.59 2.49
C HIS A 59 -16.32 8.14 2.93
N TYR A 60 -15.09 7.78 3.32
CA TYR A 60 -14.83 6.47 3.94
C TYR A 60 -14.91 6.59 5.46
N GLU A 61 -15.52 5.61 6.11
CA GLU A 61 -15.43 5.46 7.57
C GLU A 61 -14.03 4.96 7.94
N MET A 62 -13.19 5.88 8.41
CA MET A 62 -11.78 5.59 8.69
C MET A 62 -11.52 5.03 10.09
N GLU A 63 -12.54 4.96 10.96
CA GLU A 63 -12.38 4.49 12.35
C GLU A 63 -11.70 3.12 12.42
N ASN A 64 -12.06 2.24 11.48
CA ASN A 64 -11.48 0.91 11.41
C ASN A 64 -9.98 0.96 11.08
N ASN A 65 -9.49 1.93 10.31
CA ASN A 65 -8.07 1.99 9.96
C ASN A 65 -7.17 2.27 11.15
N PHE A 66 -7.63 2.99 12.18
CA PHE A 66 -6.74 3.37 13.27
C PHE A 66 -6.33 2.17 14.14
N ARG A 67 -7.31 1.43 14.65
CA ARG A 67 -7.09 0.36 15.65
C ARG A 67 -7.77 -0.96 15.32
N ASN A 68 -8.74 -0.97 14.41
CA ASN A 68 -9.48 -2.17 13.98
C ASN A 68 -9.15 -2.57 12.54
N TYR A 69 -7.94 -2.23 12.07
CA TYR A 69 -7.53 -2.50 10.70
C TYR A 69 -7.35 -4.00 10.53
N SER A 70 -7.53 -4.48 9.30
CA SER A 70 -7.44 -5.90 8.95
C SER A 70 -6.22 -6.56 9.61
N SER A 71 -6.45 -7.74 10.20
CA SER A 71 -5.40 -8.58 10.77
C SER A 71 -4.38 -9.06 9.72
N GLN A 72 -4.70 -8.91 8.43
CA GLN A 72 -3.87 -9.35 7.32
C GLN A 72 -3.14 -8.21 6.63
N CYS A 73 -3.34 -6.95 7.03
CA CYS A 73 -2.60 -5.83 6.44
C CYS A 73 -1.17 -5.79 6.99
N TYR A 74 -0.25 -5.17 6.25
CA TYR A 74 1.17 -5.25 6.62
C TYR A 74 1.46 -4.57 7.96
N THR A 75 0.66 -3.56 8.36
CA THR A 75 0.75 -2.93 9.67
C THR A 75 0.47 -3.93 10.79
N ALA A 76 -0.57 -4.77 10.63
CA ALA A 76 -0.90 -5.80 11.61
C ALA A 76 0.18 -6.87 11.67
N LEU A 77 0.68 -7.31 10.51
CA LEU A 77 1.72 -8.33 10.43
C LEU A 77 3.04 -7.86 11.07
N LEU A 78 3.39 -6.58 10.93
CA LEU A 78 4.52 -5.98 11.62
C LEU A 78 4.27 -5.91 13.12
N ALA A 79 3.09 -5.44 13.54
CA ALA A 79 2.74 -5.39 14.94
C ALA A 79 2.84 -6.77 15.61
N ASP A 80 2.34 -7.81 14.95
CA ASP A 80 2.45 -9.19 15.44
C ASP A 80 3.91 -9.68 15.49
N GLU A 81 4.73 -9.37 14.49
CA GLU A 81 6.15 -9.78 14.44
C GLU A 81 7.00 -9.14 15.54
N PHE A 82 6.74 -7.86 15.85
CA PHE A 82 7.51 -7.09 16.84
C PHE A 82 6.81 -7.00 18.21
N GLY A 83 5.64 -7.61 18.37
CA GLY A 83 4.88 -7.61 19.63
C GLY A 83 4.23 -6.25 19.97
N TRP A 84 4.01 -5.38 18.99
CA TRP A 84 3.39 -4.08 19.18
C TRP A 84 1.87 -4.21 19.36
N THR A 85 1.32 -3.44 20.29
CA THR A 85 -0.13 -3.31 20.44
C THR A 85 -0.74 -2.48 19.31
N ARG A 86 -2.07 -2.50 19.18
CA ARG A 86 -2.79 -1.64 18.22
C ARG A 86 -2.70 -0.14 18.54
N ASP A 87 -2.31 0.21 19.76
CA ASP A 87 -2.02 1.59 20.14
C ASP A 87 -0.61 2.03 19.75
N GLN A 88 0.32 1.07 19.62
CA GLN A 88 1.70 1.30 19.19
C GLN A 88 1.88 1.20 17.67
N ALA A 89 0.97 0.53 16.95
CA ALA A 89 1.01 0.43 15.48
C ALA A 89 -0.26 1.00 14.87
N LEU A 90 -0.23 2.25 14.44
CA LEU A 90 -1.38 2.93 13.84
C LEU A 90 -1.35 2.82 12.32
N ASN A 91 -2.48 2.47 11.73
CA ASN A 91 -2.67 2.49 10.28
C ASN A 91 -3.49 3.71 9.86
N LEU A 92 -2.84 4.60 9.12
CA LEU A 92 -3.38 5.89 8.71
C LEU A 92 -3.54 5.93 7.17
N GLY A 93 -3.71 4.77 6.54
CA GLY A 93 -3.93 4.67 5.10
C GLY A 93 -5.25 5.29 4.67
N LEU A 94 -5.26 5.94 3.50
CA LEU A 94 -6.37 6.73 2.98
C LEU A 94 -6.81 6.21 1.60
N PRO A 95 -7.87 5.39 1.50
CA PRO A 95 -8.28 4.80 0.24
C PRO A 95 -8.49 5.81 -0.90
N CYS A 96 -8.06 5.50 -2.12
CA CYS A 96 -8.14 6.43 -3.27
C CYS A 96 -7.34 7.74 -3.13
N ALA A 97 -6.57 7.97 -2.06
CA ALA A 97 -5.78 9.19 -1.92
C ALA A 97 -4.62 9.20 -2.90
N GLY A 98 -4.47 10.30 -3.63
CA GLY A 98 -3.25 10.61 -4.38
C GLY A 98 -2.23 11.32 -3.49
N SER A 99 -1.05 11.59 -4.05
CA SER A 99 0.03 12.28 -3.35
C SER A 99 -0.37 13.70 -2.90
N GLN A 100 -1.13 14.43 -3.73
CA GLN A 100 -1.61 15.76 -3.35
C GLN A 100 -2.56 15.71 -2.14
N THR A 101 -3.45 14.73 -2.09
CA THR A 101 -4.39 14.53 -0.98
C THR A 101 -3.63 14.29 0.33
N LEU A 102 -2.65 13.39 0.32
CA LEU A 102 -1.86 13.11 1.52
C LEU A 102 -1.03 14.34 1.95
N LEU A 103 -0.44 15.08 1.00
CA LEU A 103 0.29 16.31 1.28
C LEU A 103 -0.59 17.33 2.01
N GLU A 104 -1.78 17.60 1.50
CA GLU A 104 -2.72 18.56 2.10
C GLU A 104 -3.17 18.13 3.50
N ILE A 105 -3.42 16.83 3.70
CA ILE A 105 -3.78 16.28 5.01
C ILE A 105 -2.62 16.42 6.00
N LEU A 106 -1.38 16.14 5.59
CA LEU A 106 -0.22 16.35 6.44
C LEU A 106 0.01 17.83 6.77
N GLN A 107 -0.31 18.74 5.86
CA GLN A 107 -0.16 20.18 6.06
C GLN A 107 -1.28 20.79 6.92
N THR A 108 -2.52 20.37 6.71
CA THR A 108 -3.71 21.08 7.21
C THR A 108 -4.65 20.23 8.07
N GLY A 109 -4.50 18.90 8.03
CA GLY A 109 -5.39 17.96 8.70
C GLY A 109 -6.65 17.60 7.91
N SER A 110 -6.81 18.05 6.65
CA SER A 110 -7.95 17.66 5.81
C SER A 110 -7.67 17.84 4.33
N SER A 111 -8.48 17.20 3.49
CA SER A 111 -8.49 17.42 2.03
C SER A 111 -9.88 17.10 1.47
N ASP A 112 -10.31 17.81 0.43
CA ASP A 112 -11.64 17.73 -0.18
C ASP A 112 -11.61 17.47 -1.69
N HIS A 113 -10.57 16.74 -2.16
CA HIS A 113 -10.45 16.30 -3.56
C HIS A 113 -11.53 15.26 -3.94
N LEU A 114 -11.15 14.11 -4.48
CA LEU A 114 -12.10 13.09 -4.91
C LEU A 114 -12.91 12.51 -3.74
N ILE A 115 -12.26 12.34 -2.60
CA ILE A 115 -12.85 11.86 -1.34
C ILE A 115 -12.54 12.89 -0.27
N PHE A 116 -13.54 13.20 0.55
CA PHE A 116 -13.35 14.08 1.70
C PHE A 116 -12.68 13.33 2.85
N TYR A 117 -11.54 13.85 3.29
CA TYR A 117 -10.78 13.42 4.45
C TYR A 117 -10.69 14.52 5.49
N SER A 118 -11.05 14.20 6.73
CA SER A 118 -10.82 15.06 7.88
C SER A 118 -10.07 14.26 8.93
N TYR A 119 -8.83 14.65 9.17
CA TYR A 119 -7.96 14.03 10.15
C TYR A 119 -7.01 15.05 10.81
N PRO A 120 -7.55 15.93 11.67
CA PRO A 120 -6.79 17.02 12.28
C PRO A 120 -5.63 16.55 13.18
N GLU A 121 -5.72 15.34 13.74
CA GLU A 121 -4.72 14.78 14.67
C GLU A 121 -3.51 14.15 13.95
N ILE A 122 -3.55 13.95 12.63
CA ILE A 122 -2.47 13.25 11.89
C ILE A 122 -1.10 13.85 12.16
N ARG A 123 -1.03 15.19 12.28
CA ARG A 123 0.20 15.93 12.52
C ARG A 123 0.79 15.62 13.89
N GLU A 124 -0.06 15.44 14.90
CA GLU A 124 0.40 15.10 16.24
C GLU A 124 0.90 13.65 16.31
N TYR A 125 0.28 12.73 15.58
CA TYR A 125 0.82 11.38 15.45
C TYR A 125 2.19 11.40 14.76
N VAL A 126 2.33 12.09 13.62
CA VAL A 126 3.61 12.17 12.90
C VAL A 126 4.73 12.73 13.79
N LYS A 127 4.46 13.76 14.61
CA LYS A 127 5.43 14.31 15.57
C LYS A 127 5.90 13.30 16.63
N GLN A 128 5.04 12.36 17.02
CA GLN A 128 5.29 11.37 18.06
C GLN A 128 5.83 10.05 17.51
N ALA A 129 5.81 9.85 16.20
CA ALA A 129 6.21 8.59 15.59
C ALA A 129 7.69 8.29 15.84
N ASP A 130 7.99 7.07 16.26
CA ASP A 130 9.35 6.54 16.30
C ASP A 130 9.73 5.89 14.97
N LEU A 131 8.75 5.40 14.22
CA LEU A 131 8.95 4.80 12.91
C LEU A 131 7.78 5.14 11.99
N ILE A 132 8.07 5.54 10.76
CA ILE A 132 7.05 5.84 9.75
C ILE A 132 7.29 4.96 8.53
N SER A 133 6.24 4.32 8.01
CA SER A 133 6.25 3.82 6.63
C SER A 133 5.35 4.70 5.76
N LEU A 134 5.79 4.97 4.54
CA LEU A 134 5.08 5.80 3.57
C LEU A 134 4.89 5.04 2.26
N GLU A 135 3.65 4.94 1.81
CA GLU A 135 3.25 4.37 0.53
C GLU A 135 2.24 5.29 -0.14
N ILE A 136 2.56 5.93 -1.27
CA ILE A 136 1.65 6.86 -1.93
C ILE A 136 2.07 7.12 -3.36
N GLY A 137 1.12 7.43 -4.25
CA GLY A 137 1.40 7.99 -5.58
C GLY A 137 0.82 7.18 -6.74
N LEU A 138 0.49 5.90 -6.55
CA LEU A 138 -0.14 5.10 -7.61
C LEU A 138 -1.48 5.67 -8.06
N ASN A 139 -2.24 6.21 -7.11
CA ASN A 139 -3.52 6.85 -7.40
C ASN A 139 -3.38 8.12 -8.24
N ASP A 140 -2.21 8.76 -8.31
CA ASP A 140 -2.00 9.93 -9.18
C ASP A 140 -2.18 9.59 -10.66
N ALA A 141 -1.88 8.33 -11.04
CA ALA A 141 -2.12 7.81 -12.38
C ALA A 141 -3.40 6.97 -12.47
N LEU A 142 -3.59 6.03 -11.52
CA LEU A 142 -4.62 5.00 -11.63
C LEU A 142 -6.04 5.55 -11.44
N VAL A 143 -6.25 6.48 -10.50
CA VAL A 143 -7.60 7.03 -10.25
C VAL A 143 -8.07 7.90 -11.42
N PRO A 144 -7.29 8.86 -11.96
CA PRO A 144 -7.68 9.60 -13.16
C PRO A 144 -7.87 8.69 -14.38
N TYR A 145 -7.05 7.64 -14.52
CA TYR A 145 -7.21 6.66 -15.59
C TYR A 145 -8.56 5.95 -15.48
N GLN A 146 -8.87 5.38 -14.32
CA GLN A 146 -10.14 4.71 -14.06
C GLN A 146 -11.33 5.66 -14.27
N TYR A 147 -11.28 6.86 -13.70
CA TYR A 147 -12.33 7.86 -13.87
C TYR A 147 -12.57 8.20 -15.35
N ASN A 148 -11.49 8.40 -16.12
CA ASN A 148 -11.60 8.65 -17.56
C ASN A 148 -12.22 7.46 -18.30
N LEU A 149 -11.86 6.23 -17.95
CA LEU A 149 -12.50 5.04 -18.51
C LEU A 149 -14.00 5.02 -18.22
N PHE A 150 -14.40 5.20 -16.96
CA PHE A 150 -15.82 5.19 -16.55
C PHE A 150 -16.66 6.21 -17.31
N GLN A 151 -16.14 7.43 -17.50
CA GLN A 151 -16.85 8.51 -18.17
C GLN A 151 -17.01 8.32 -19.69
N ASN A 152 -16.10 7.57 -20.33
CA ASN A 152 -16.02 7.49 -21.78
C ASN A 152 -16.31 6.08 -22.33
N VAL A 153 -16.43 5.07 -21.47
CA VAL A 153 -16.77 3.73 -21.91
C VAL A 153 -18.22 3.68 -22.40
N ASN A 154 -18.48 2.91 -23.45
CA ASN A 154 -19.85 2.62 -23.89
C ASN A 154 -20.61 1.94 -22.73
N PRO A 155 -21.86 2.33 -22.41
CA PRO A 155 -22.64 1.69 -21.34
C PRO A 155 -22.80 0.18 -21.45
N LYS A 156 -22.75 -0.38 -22.67
CA LYS A 156 -22.72 -1.85 -22.89
C LYS A 156 -21.49 -2.53 -22.27
N LEU A 157 -20.47 -1.76 -21.96
CA LEU A 157 -19.18 -2.18 -21.43
C LEU A 157 -18.98 -1.74 -19.98
N TYR A 158 -20.02 -1.28 -19.27
CA TYR A 158 -19.91 -1.05 -17.83
C TYR A 158 -19.53 -2.32 -17.05
N VAL A 159 -19.92 -3.50 -17.55
CA VAL A 159 -19.43 -4.78 -17.01
C VAL A 159 -17.90 -4.92 -17.13
N VAL A 160 -17.28 -4.33 -18.14
CA VAL A 160 -15.83 -4.31 -18.32
C VAL A 160 -15.17 -3.29 -17.40
N THR A 161 -15.83 -2.17 -17.08
CA THR A 161 -15.29 -1.25 -16.08
C THR A 161 -15.35 -1.81 -14.67
N ASP A 162 -16.40 -2.58 -14.33
CA ASP A 162 -16.47 -3.32 -13.07
C ASP A 162 -15.34 -4.36 -12.99
N LEU A 163 -15.01 -5.02 -14.11
CA LEU A 163 -13.85 -5.92 -14.22
C LEU A 163 -12.50 -5.20 -14.08
N ILE A 164 -12.37 -3.98 -14.59
CA ILE A 164 -11.16 -3.15 -14.46
C ILE A 164 -11.00 -2.64 -13.03
N GLN A 165 -12.08 -2.23 -12.39
CA GLN A 165 -12.08 -1.77 -11.00
C GLN A 165 -11.86 -2.92 -10.02
N SER A 166 -12.43 -4.08 -10.34
CA SER A 166 -12.06 -5.35 -9.73
C SER A 166 -10.82 -5.96 -10.39
N GLY A 167 -9.96 -5.18 -11.08
CA GLY A 167 -8.68 -5.53 -11.73
C GLY A 167 -8.48 -6.97 -12.22
N ALA A 168 -9.55 -7.58 -12.72
CA ALA A 168 -9.60 -8.88 -13.39
C ALA A 168 -8.81 -8.92 -14.70
N LEU A 169 -8.24 -7.80 -15.12
CA LEU A 169 -7.30 -7.73 -16.24
C LEU A 169 -5.95 -8.39 -15.93
N ASN A 170 -5.65 -8.71 -14.68
CA ASN A 170 -4.47 -9.51 -14.33
C ASN A 170 -4.72 -11.00 -14.62
N LEU A 171 -4.71 -11.39 -15.90
CA LEU A 171 -5.06 -12.74 -16.42
C LEU A 171 -4.00 -13.82 -16.16
N THR A 172 -3.48 -13.90 -14.94
CA THR A 172 -2.40 -14.85 -14.61
C THR A 172 -2.90 -16.23 -14.20
N THR A 173 -4.21 -16.43 -14.03
CA THR A 173 -4.82 -17.74 -13.68
C THR A 173 -6.04 -18.10 -14.53
N PRO A 174 -6.37 -19.41 -14.69
CA PRO A 174 -7.55 -19.87 -15.41
C PRO A 174 -8.87 -19.37 -14.83
N GLU A 175 -8.99 -19.23 -13.51
CA GLU A 175 -10.18 -18.71 -12.84
C GLU A 175 -10.46 -17.27 -13.24
N LEU A 176 -9.42 -16.45 -13.32
CA LEU A 176 -9.50 -15.05 -13.74
C LEU A 176 -9.85 -14.92 -15.23
N ALA A 177 -9.28 -15.78 -16.06
CA ALA A 177 -9.64 -15.87 -17.47
C ALA A 177 -11.12 -16.26 -17.67
N ASN A 178 -11.63 -17.20 -16.86
CA ASN A 178 -13.04 -17.60 -16.91
C ASN A 178 -13.97 -16.49 -16.43
N LEU A 179 -13.62 -15.77 -15.35
CA LEU A 179 -14.42 -14.66 -14.84
C LEU A 179 -14.52 -13.52 -15.87
N LEU A 180 -13.42 -13.20 -16.55
CA LEU A 180 -13.44 -12.28 -17.69
C LEU A 180 -14.36 -12.77 -18.81
N VAL A 181 -14.23 -14.03 -19.22
CA VAL A 181 -15.06 -14.63 -20.28
C VAL A 181 -16.53 -14.58 -19.91
N ASP A 182 -16.88 -14.92 -18.67
CA ASP A 182 -18.24 -14.95 -18.15
C ASP A 182 -18.85 -13.55 -18.08
N SER A 183 -18.11 -12.56 -17.58
CA SER A 183 -18.56 -11.16 -17.53
C SER A 183 -18.68 -10.52 -18.93
N LEU A 184 -17.99 -11.04 -19.93
CA LEU A 184 -18.16 -10.64 -21.33
C LEU A 184 -19.26 -11.42 -22.06
N ARG A 185 -19.86 -12.46 -21.46
CA ARG A 185 -20.93 -13.22 -22.10
C ARG A 185 -22.14 -12.32 -22.36
N GLY A 186 -22.55 -12.28 -23.63
CA GLY A 186 -23.71 -11.48 -24.05
C GLY A 186 -23.39 -10.02 -24.38
N VAL A 187 -22.15 -9.55 -24.15
CA VAL A 187 -21.71 -8.24 -24.65
C VAL A 187 -21.51 -8.33 -26.16
N GLN A 188 -22.42 -7.70 -26.91
CA GLN A 188 -22.30 -7.59 -28.37
C GLN A 188 -21.84 -6.18 -28.74
N LEU A 189 -20.59 -6.09 -29.21
CA LEU A 189 -20.03 -4.87 -29.78
C LEU A 189 -20.09 -4.93 -31.30
N THR A 190 -20.48 -3.81 -31.91
CA THR A 190 -20.13 -3.53 -33.30
C THR A 190 -18.61 -3.36 -33.43
N TRP A 191 -18.09 -3.52 -34.64
CA TRP A 191 -16.66 -3.30 -34.91
C TRP A 191 -16.21 -1.88 -34.52
N LEU A 192 -17.05 -0.87 -34.74
CA LEU A 192 -16.77 0.51 -34.35
C LEU A 192 -16.69 0.65 -32.82
N GLU A 193 -17.62 0.05 -32.08
CA GLU A 193 -17.60 0.05 -30.60
C GLU A 193 -16.37 -0.69 -30.05
N PHE A 194 -15.94 -1.77 -30.68
CA PHE A 194 -14.70 -2.47 -30.34
C PHE A 194 -13.46 -1.60 -30.56
N GLN A 195 -13.37 -0.93 -31.72
CA GLN A 195 -12.28 0.01 -32.00
C GLN A 195 -12.25 1.19 -31.02
N GLN A 196 -13.42 1.71 -30.63
CA GLN A 196 -13.53 2.77 -29.62
C GLN A 196 -13.05 2.30 -28.24
N LEU A 197 -13.41 1.09 -27.82
CA LEU A 197 -12.91 0.50 -26.57
C LEU A 197 -11.39 0.35 -26.59
N CYS A 198 -10.82 -0.22 -27.66
CA CYS A 198 -9.36 -0.35 -27.77
C CYS A 198 -8.67 1.01 -27.77
N ASN A 199 -9.22 1.99 -28.50
CA ASN A 199 -8.68 3.35 -28.51
C ASN A 199 -8.76 3.99 -27.13
N LEU A 200 -9.88 3.85 -26.40
CA LEU A 200 -10.03 4.37 -25.06
C LEU A 200 -9.02 3.73 -24.10
N LEU A 201 -8.92 2.40 -24.10
CA LEU A 201 -7.96 1.68 -23.26
C LEU A 201 -6.52 2.14 -23.53
N VAL A 202 -6.12 2.35 -24.78
CA VAL A 202 -4.73 2.74 -25.11
C VAL A 202 -4.47 4.25 -24.96
N SER A 203 -5.38 5.09 -25.44
CA SER A 203 -5.20 6.55 -25.48
C SER A 203 -5.30 7.20 -24.09
N SER A 204 -6.04 6.60 -23.16
CA SER A 204 -6.18 7.12 -21.79
C SER A 204 -5.00 6.73 -20.88
N LEU A 205 -4.31 5.61 -21.16
CA LEU A 205 -3.20 5.13 -20.31
C LEU A 205 -2.01 6.08 -20.33
N THR A 206 -1.64 6.60 -21.51
CA THR A 206 -0.41 7.41 -21.66
C THR A 206 -0.50 8.76 -20.95
N PRO A 207 -1.56 9.57 -21.13
CA PRO A 207 -1.71 10.82 -20.40
C PRO A 207 -1.82 10.61 -18.89
N ALA A 208 -2.52 9.56 -18.44
CA ALA A 208 -2.64 9.26 -17.02
C ALA A 208 -1.28 8.90 -16.39
N ALA A 209 -0.47 8.07 -17.07
CA ALA A 209 0.88 7.73 -16.61
C ALA A 209 1.79 8.97 -16.55
N VAL A 210 1.78 9.82 -17.58
CA VAL A 210 2.62 11.03 -17.62
C VAL A 210 2.20 12.05 -16.55
N ASN A 211 0.90 12.33 -16.44
CA ASN A 211 0.40 13.28 -15.45
C ASN A 211 0.57 12.75 -14.03
N GLY A 212 0.33 11.45 -13.82
CA GLY A 212 0.50 10.82 -12.52
C GLY A 212 1.95 10.83 -12.07
N LEU A 213 2.90 10.50 -12.97
CA LEU A 213 4.33 10.60 -12.68
C LEU A 213 4.71 12.04 -12.29
N THR A 214 4.24 13.03 -13.06
CA THR A 214 4.50 14.45 -12.78
C THR A 214 3.96 14.86 -11.40
N ALA A 215 2.74 14.42 -11.06
CA ALA A 215 2.12 14.73 -9.77
C ALA A 215 2.90 14.10 -8.62
N THR A 216 3.27 12.82 -8.72
CA THR A 216 4.07 12.16 -7.69
C THR A 216 5.45 12.80 -7.55
N GLN A 217 6.13 13.11 -8.66
CA GLN A 217 7.42 13.81 -8.65
C GLN A 217 7.34 15.20 -8.03
N THR A 218 6.20 15.86 -8.13
CA THR A 218 5.97 17.18 -7.54
C THR A 218 5.69 17.08 -6.04
N ASN A 219 4.85 16.14 -5.62
CA ASN A 219 4.28 16.10 -4.27
C ASN A 219 5.06 15.22 -3.30
N LEU A 220 5.62 14.09 -3.74
CA LEU A 220 6.34 13.18 -2.86
C LEU A 220 7.54 13.84 -2.14
N PRO A 221 8.36 14.69 -2.80
CA PRO A 221 9.39 15.45 -2.09
C PRO A 221 8.81 16.35 -0.99
N GLN A 222 7.70 17.03 -1.27
CA GLN A 222 7.05 17.92 -0.30
C GLN A 222 6.40 17.13 0.85
N ILE A 223 5.91 15.91 0.61
CA ILE A 223 5.43 15.03 1.67
C ILE A 223 6.57 14.68 2.61
N LEU A 224 7.71 14.23 2.08
CA LEU A 224 8.88 13.89 2.89
C LEU A 224 9.40 15.11 3.66
N ASP A 225 9.45 16.28 3.02
CA ASP A 225 9.82 17.54 3.68
C ASP A 225 8.84 17.89 4.80
N THR A 226 7.52 17.75 4.58
CA THR A 226 6.50 18.01 5.61
C THR A 226 6.62 17.04 6.78
N ILE A 227 6.87 15.75 6.52
CA ILE A 227 7.12 14.76 7.58
C ILE A 227 8.38 15.13 8.36
N ARG A 228 9.47 15.52 7.69
CA ARG A 228 10.73 15.93 8.31
C ARG A 228 10.61 17.22 9.13
N GLU A 229 9.78 18.16 8.70
CA GLU A 229 9.47 19.37 9.46
C GLU A 229 8.71 19.06 10.75
N LEU A 230 7.81 18.08 10.71
CA LEU A 230 7.04 17.63 11.87
C LEU A 230 7.87 16.74 12.80
N ASN A 231 8.70 15.88 12.24
CA ASN A 231 9.50 14.90 12.95
C ASN A 231 10.86 14.70 12.24
N PRO A 232 11.91 15.42 12.68
CA PRO A 232 13.20 15.39 12.00
C PRO A 232 13.94 14.06 12.17
N ASP A 233 13.64 13.29 13.22
CA ASP A 233 14.47 12.17 13.68
C ASP A 233 13.89 10.79 13.30
N ALA A 234 12.57 10.67 13.12
CA ALA A 234 11.94 9.38 12.83
C ALA A 234 12.47 8.75 11.52
N PRO A 235 12.93 7.48 11.52
CA PRO A 235 13.19 6.76 10.29
C PRO A 235 11.92 6.67 9.43
N ILE A 236 12.07 6.93 8.13
CA ILE A 236 10.98 6.84 7.14
C ILE A 236 11.30 5.69 6.20
N LEU A 237 10.44 4.67 6.17
CA LEU A 237 10.47 3.57 5.22
C LEU A 237 9.60 3.94 4.01
N LEU A 238 10.22 4.40 2.92
CA LEU A 238 9.51 4.72 1.68
C LEU A 238 9.31 3.45 0.86
N LEU A 239 8.06 2.99 0.75
CA LEU A 239 7.71 1.82 -0.04
C LEU A 239 7.75 2.15 -1.54
N GLY A 240 8.36 1.26 -2.31
CA GLY A 240 8.34 1.31 -3.77
C GLY A 240 6.99 0.87 -4.35
N TYR A 241 6.99 0.72 -5.67
CA TYR A 241 5.79 0.49 -6.45
C TYR A 241 5.85 -0.86 -7.16
N ALA A 242 4.76 -1.62 -7.14
CA ALA A 242 4.63 -2.83 -7.95
C ALA A 242 3.55 -2.65 -9.01
N ASN A 243 3.80 -3.19 -10.19
CA ASN A 243 2.89 -3.05 -11.32
C ASN A 243 1.73 -4.05 -11.21
N PRO A 244 0.48 -3.62 -10.94
CA PRO A 244 -0.67 -4.51 -10.91
C PRO A 244 -1.12 -4.94 -12.32
N LEU A 245 -0.59 -4.31 -13.38
CA LEU A 245 -0.94 -4.53 -14.80
C LEU A 245 0.32 -4.86 -15.63
N PRO A 246 1.02 -5.98 -15.39
CA PRO A 246 2.31 -6.31 -16.02
C PRO A 246 2.23 -6.50 -17.55
N LEU A 247 1.03 -6.69 -18.11
CA LEU A 247 0.82 -6.89 -19.54
C LEU A 247 0.65 -5.58 -20.34
N ALA A 248 0.67 -4.41 -19.68
CA ALA A 248 0.58 -3.10 -20.33
C ALA A 248 1.98 -2.45 -20.43
N PRO A 249 2.63 -2.41 -21.62
CA PRO A 249 4.00 -1.91 -21.76
C PRO A 249 4.22 -0.47 -21.28
N THR A 250 3.22 0.39 -21.43
CA THR A 250 3.24 1.78 -20.93
C THR A 250 3.38 1.84 -19.41
N PHE A 251 2.77 0.88 -18.70
CA PHE A 251 2.86 0.83 -17.24
C PHE A 251 4.19 0.26 -16.77
N VAL A 252 4.77 -0.73 -17.47
CA VAL A 252 6.11 -1.24 -17.12
C VAL A 252 7.11 -0.10 -16.99
N ARG A 253 7.21 0.76 -18.02
CA ARG A 253 8.11 1.92 -17.98
C ARG A 253 7.74 2.92 -16.87
N TYR A 254 6.46 3.22 -16.70
CA TYR A 254 5.99 4.12 -15.64
C TYR A 254 6.41 3.64 -14.24
N PHE A 255 6.24 2.35 -13.93
CA PHE A 255 6.62 1.78 -12.64
C PHE A 255 8.14 1.74 -12.44
N ASP A 256 8.92 1.48 -13.49
CA ASP A 256 10.38 1.56 -13.43
C ASP A 256 10.82 3.00 -13.10
N GLU A 257 10.28 4.00 -13.80
CA GLU A 257 10.56 5.43 -13.56
C GLU A 257 10.14 5.87 -12.15
N MET A 258 8.98 5.42 -11.65
CA MET A 258 8.49 5.73 -10.31
C MET A 258 9.40 5.14 -9.22
N ASN A 259 9.85 3.89 -9.39
CA ASN A 259 10.75 3.23 -8.44
C ASN A 259 12.15 3.86 -8.46
N GLU A 260 12.69 4.17 -9.64
CA GLU A 260 13.98 4.87 -9.77
C GLU A 260 13.93 6.23 -9.08
N PHE A 261 12.87 7.01 -9.33
CA PHE A 261 12.66 8.30 -8.69
C PHE A 261 12.56 8.17 -7.17
N ALA A 262 11.72 7.27 -6.66
CA ALA A 262 11.55 7.08 -5.21
C ALA A 262 12.84 6.64 -4.52
N ALA A 263 13.63 5.77 -5.15
CA ALA A 263 14.93 5.35 -4.61
C ALA A 263 15.91 6.53 -4.51
N GLN A 264 16.03 7.34 -5.57
CA GLN A 264 16.89 8.53 -5.57
C GLN A 264 16.42 9.56 -4.54
N LEU A 265 15.12 9.81 -4.47
CA LEU A 265 14.54 10.76 -3.52
C LEU A 265 14.73 10.30 -2.07
N ALA A 266 14.60 9.01 -1.79
CA ALA A 266 14.85 8.48 -0.44
C ALA A 266 16.29 8.73 0.00
N GLU A 267 17.27 8.50 -0.88
CA GLU A 267 18.67 8.81 -0.61
C GLU A 267 18.87 10.30 -0.35
N GLU A 268 18.28 11.18 -1.18
CA GLU A 268 18.36 12.64 -1.02
C GLU A 268 17.77 13.13 0.31
N LYS A 269 16.62 12.56 0.71
CA LYS A 269 15.83 13.03 1.86
C LYS A 269 16.10 12.27 3.16
N GLY A 270 17.07 11.34 3.17
CA GLY A 270 17.39 10.53 4.33
C GLY A 270 16.23 9.61 4.75
N ALA A 271 15.49 9.07 3.77
CA ALA A 271 14.55 7.97 3.96
C ALA A 271 15.18 6.64 3.50
N ILE A 272 14.57 5.53 3.88
CA ILE A 272 15.01 4.18 3.50
C ILE A 272 14.04 3.66 2.44
N PHE A 273 14.52 3.52 1.21
CA PHE A 273 13.72 2.95 0.12
C PHE A 273 13.58 1.43 0.28
N LEU A 274 12.36 0.93 0.17
CA LEU A 274 12.04 -0.49 0.21
C LEU A 274 11.41 -0.95 -1.10
N PRO A 275 12.14 -1.73 -1.92
CA PRO A 275 11.58 -2.25 -3.16
C PRO A 275 10.52 -3.32 -2.87
N VAL A 276 9.27 -3.06 -3.25
CA VAL A 276 8.16 -4.01 -3.09
C VAL A 276 7.61 -4.49 -4.45
N THR A 277 8.46 -4.68 -5.44
CA THR A 277 8.11 -4.92 -6.86
C THR A 277 7.36 -6.23 -7.18
N HIS A 278 7.17 -7.12 -6.20
CA HIS A 278 6.59 -8.46 -6.39
C HIS A 278 5.31 -8.70 -5.57
N ILE A 279 4.55 -7.63 -5.31
CA ILE A 279 3.26 -7.74 -4.61
C ILE A 279 2.28 -8.61 -5.42
N THR A 280 1.66 -9.56 -4.72
CA THR A 280 0.54 -10.33 -5.27
C THR A 280 -0.75 -9.55 -5.07
N TYR A 281 -1.32 -9.07 -6.18
CA TYR A 281 -2.57 -8.32 -6.19
C TYR A 281 -3.78 -9.24 -6.31
N ASN A 282 -4.86 -8.84 -5.64
CA ASN A 282 -6.19 -9.37 -5.83
C ASN A 282 -6.76 -8.85 -7.15
N LEU A 283 -8.00 -9.24 -7.37
CA LEU A 283 -8.80 -8.74 -8.45
C LEU A 283 -8.75 -7.23 -8.48
N SER A 284 -9.23 -6.48 -7.48
CA SER A 284 -9.27 -5.00 -7.50
C SER A 284 -7.94 -4.23 -7.55
N ALA A 285 -6.83 -4.82 -8.00
CA ALA A 285 -5.49 -4.23 -8.04
C ALA A 285 -4.99 -3.80 -6.65
N HIS A 286 -5.49 -4.42 -5.59
CA HIS A 286 -5.02 -4.24 -4.21
C HIS A 286 -4.27 -5.48 -3.72
N PRO A 287 -3.26 -5.36 -2.85
CA PRO A 287 -2.53 -6.53 -2.37
C PRO A 287 -3.48 -7.56 -1.72
N THR A 288 -3.26 -8.84 -2.03
CA THR A 288 -3.85 -9.94 -1.26
C THR A 288 -3.21 -10.01 0.13
N ALA A 289 -3.74 -10.86 1.02
CA ALA A 289 -3.06 -11.20 2.27
C ALA A 289 -1.60 -11.65 2.05
N GLY A 290 -1.33 -12.41 0.98
CA GLY A 290 0.04 -12.77 0.59
C GLY A 290 0.87 -11.58 0.10
N GLY A 291 0.25 -10.61 -0.57
CA GLY A 291 0.88 -9.35 -0.95
C GLY A 291 1.28 -8.48 0.26
N HIS A 292 0.39 -8.34 1.24
CA HIS A 292 0.70 -7.66 2.50
C HIS A 292 1.78 -8.39 3.30
N ALA A 293 1.73 -9.73 3.35
CA ALA A 293 2.80 -10.52 3.95
C ALA A 293 4.15 -10.26 3.28
N TYR A 294 4.18 -10.21 1.94
CA TYR A 294 5.40 -9.87 1.20
C TYR A 294 5.93 -8.47 1.56
N ILE A 295 5.06 -7.45 1.62
CA ILE A 295 5.45 -6.08 2.02
C ILE A 295 6.08 -6.11 3.42
N SER A 296 5.41 -6.73 4.40
CA SER A 296 5.93 -6.84 5.77
C SER A 296 7.30 -7.54 5.81
N GLN A 297 7.49 -8.59 5.02
CA GLN A 297 8.77 -9.32 4.93
C GLN A 297 9.91 -8.47 4.38
N GLN A 298 9.64 -7.50 3.50
CA GLN A 298 10.66 -6.54 3.04
C GLN A 298 11.02 -5.53 4.14
N MET A 299 10.05 -5.18 4.99
CA MET A 299 10.23 -4.18 6.05
C MET A 299 10.96 -4.76 7.27
N ILE A 300 10.65 -5.99 7.68
CA ILE A 300 11.15 -6.62 8.91
C ILE A 300 12.68 -6.55 9.05
N PRO A 301 13.50 -6.93 8.06
CA PRO A 301 14.96 -6.87 8.19
C PRO A 301 15.49 -5.46 8.40
N VAL A 302 14.84 -4.46 7.79
CA VAL A 302 15.21 -3.05 7.90
C VAL A 302 14.82 -2.50 9.27
N ILE A 303 13.62 -2.82 9.76
CA ILE A 303 13.17 -2.43 11.10
C ILE A 303 14.09 -3.01 12.18
N ARG A 304 14.49 -4.29 12.06
CA ARG A 304 15.49 -4.90 12.95
C ARG A 304 16.84 -4.21 12.90
N ALA A 305 17.26 -3.76 11.72
CA ALA A 305 18.53 -3.02 11.57
C ALA A 305 18.48 -1.63 12.22
N LEU A 306 17.29 -1.06 12.39
CA LEU A 306 17.07 0.19 13.14
C LEU A 306 17.07 -0.02 14.67
N GLY A 307 17.01 -1.28 15.14
CA GLY A 307 17.12 -1.63 16.55
C GLY A 307 15.81 -1.98 17.26
N TYR A 308 14.72 -2.18 16.50
CA TYR A 308 13.44 -2.67 17.01
C TYR A 308 13.32 -4.21 16.93
#